data_AF-A0A7R9LVL4-F1
#
_entry.id   AF-A0A7R9LVL4-F1
#
_cell.length_a   1.000
_cell.length_b   1.000
_cell.length_c   1.000
_cell.angle_alpha   90.00
_cell.angle_beta   90.00
_cell.angle_gamma   90.00
#
_symmetry.space_group_name_H-M   'P 1'
#
loop_
_entity.id
_entity.type
_entity.pdbx_description
1 polymer ?
#
loop_
_entity_poly.entity_id
_entity_poly.type
_entity_poly.pdbx_seq_one_letter_code
_entity_poly.pdbx_strand_id
1 'polypeptide(L)'
;MNLFCKSAHYLRVVRTSEIDTELSGHRLRQIVNTMGIADEDTEDDELRYYLLMRLVDKFYSFHNRYPGQSHDEVESDVSLLKSYLKEISNEFGSNSIIKDDLIHEICRYGGSQLHSISAFIAGCAAQEAIKILTSQYIPIDNTFVYNGMTCVTKTYKL
;
A
#
# COMPACT_ATOMS: atom_id res chain seq x y z
N MET A 1 -26.74 21.79 21.55
CA MET A 1 -27.88 21.47 20.66
C MET A 1 -27.82 22.17 19.30
N ASN A 2 -27.44 23.46 19.23
CA ASN A 2 -27.45 24.23 17.98
C ASN A 2 -26.54 23.65 16.85
N LEU A 3 -25.30 23.26 17.18
CA LEU A 3 -24.38 22.66 16.19
C LEU A 3 -24.92 21.36 15.59
N PHE A 4 -25.47 20.48 16.44
CA PHE A 4 -26.08 19.23 15.99
C PHE A 4 -27.24 19.47 15.02
N CYS A 5 -28.18 20.37 15.36
CA CYS A 5 -29.31 20.67 14.47
C CYS A 5 -28.87 21.31 13.15
N LYS A 6 -27.86 22.19 13.18
CA LYS A 6 -27.28 22.79 11.97
C LYS A 6 -26.55 21.79 11.09
N SER A 7 -25.92 20.79 11.69
CA SER A 7 -25.07 19.81 11.01
C SER A 7 -25.71 18.43 10.85
N ALA A 8 -26.99 18.26 11.16
CA ALA A 8 -27.67 16.96 11.16
C ALA A 8 -27.56 16.24 9.80
N HIS A 9 -27.62 16.99 8.69
CA HIS A 9 -27.48 16.43 7.33
C HIS A 9 -26.02 16.01 6.98
N TYR A 10 -25.04 16.54 7.69
CA TYR A 10 -23.61 16.28 7.48
C TYR A 10 -23.03 15.26 8.46
N LEU A 11 -23.86 14.62 9.29
CA LEU A 11 -23.39 13.55 10.17
C LEU A 11 -22.74 12.44 9.34
N ARG A 12 -21.58 11.99 9.81
CA ARG A 12 -20.81 10.91 9.21
C ARG A 12 -20.33 9.98 10.31
N VAL A 13 -20.29 8.70 9.99
CA VAL A 13 -19.74 7.64 10.84
C VAL A 13 -18.77 6.87 9.97
N VAL A 14 -17.50 6.82 10.38
CA VAL A 14 -16.45 6.05 9.72
C VAL A 14 -16.15 4.85 10.62
N ARG A 15 -16.06 3.66 10.02
CA ARG A 15 -15.74 2.40 10.70
C ARG A 15 -14.70 1.67 9.86
N THR A 16 -13.47 1.69 10.33
CA THR A 16 -12.35 1.01 9.68
C THR A 16 -12.34 -0.49 10.01
N SER A 17 -11.73 -1.30 9.15
CA SER A 17 -11.49 -2.71 9.45
C SER A 17 -10.34 -2.89 10.44
N GLU A 18 -10.31 -4.04 11.11
CA GLU A 18 -9.18 -4.43 11.95
C GLU A 18 -7.98 -4.79 11.08
N ILE A 19 -6.78 -4.43 11.53
CA ILE A 19 -5.54 -4.71 10.80
C ILE A 19 -5.32 -6.22 10.58
N ASP A 20 -5.72 -7.07 11.52
CA ASP A 20 -5.61 -8.53 11.38
C ASP A 20 -6.47 -9.06 10.23
N THR A 21 -7.61 -8.43 9.95
CA THR A 21 -8.45 -8.77 8.80
C THR A 21 -7.73 -8.43 7.50
N GLU A 22 -7.13 -7.24 7.40
CA GLU A 22 -6.33 -6.81 6.24
C GLU A 22 -5.10 -7.71 6.01
N LEU A 23 -4.44 -8.12 7.09
CA LEU A 23 -3.25 -8.96 7.03
C LEU A 23 -3.56 -10.43 6.69
N SER A 24 -4.83 -10.85 6.80
CA SER A 24 -5.26 -12.22 6.52
C SER A 24 -5.06 -12.63 5.06
N GLY A 25 -4.81 -13.93 4.84
CA GLY A 25 -4.67 -14.50 3.49
C GLY A 25 -5.94 -14.33 2.63
N HIS A 26 -7.12 -14.27 3.25
CA HIS A 26 -8.37 -14.03 2.52
C HIS A 26 -8.42 -12.63 1.89
N ARG A 27 -7.99 -11.58 2.62
CA ARG A 27 -7.91 -10.22 2.06
C ARG A 27 -6.85 -10.11 0.99
N LEU A 28 -5.68 -10.69 1.23
CA LEU A 28 -4.61 -10.74 0.23
C LEU A 28 -5.10 -11.38 -1.08
N ARG A 29 -5.84 -12.50 -0.99
CA ARG A 29 -6.46 -13.15 -2.15
C ARG A 29 -7.43 -12.24 -2.90
N GLN A 30 -8.27 -11.49 -2.18
CA GLN A 30 -9.22 -10.56 -2.81
C GLN A 30 -8.51 -9.44 -3.57
N ILE A 31 -7.45 -8.88 -2.98
CA ILE A 31 -6.61 -7.85 -3.59
C ILE A 31 -5.95 -8.40 -4.86
N VAL A 32 -5.31 -9.57 -4.76
CA VAL A 32 -4.65 -10.25 -5.90
C VAL A 32 -5.64 -10.55 -7.03
N ASN A 33 -6.81 -11.08 -6.72
CA ASN A 33 -7.83 -11.38 -7.73
C ASN A 33 -8.36 -10.11 -8.41
N THR A 34 -8.48 -9.01 -7.67
CA THR A 34 -8.93 -7.72 -8.22
C THR A 34 -7.88 -7.17 -9.20
N MET A 35 -6.59 -7.31 -8.88
CA MET A 35 -5.49 -6.94 -9.77
C MET A 35 -5.40 -7.83 -11.01
N GLY A 36 -5.56 -9.15 -10.86
CA GLY A 36 -5.46 -10.10 -11.98
C GLY A 36 -6.61 -9.99 -12.99
N ILE A 37 -7.69 -9.29 -12.64
CA ILE A 37 -8.80 -8.96 -13.56
C ILE A 37 -8.57 -7.62 -14.27
N ALA A 38 -7.80 -6.71 -13.66
CA ALA A 38 -7.44 -5.44 -14.28
C ALA A 38 -6.32 -5.68 -15.31
N ASP A 39 -6.44 -5.09 -16.51
CA ASP A 39 -5.37 -5.16 -17.51
C ASP A 39 -4.05 -4.68 -16.89
N GLU A 40 -2.94 -5.36 -17.18
CA GLU A 40 -1.61 -4.92 -16.72
C GLU A 40 -1.32 -3.47 -17.12
N ASP A 41 -1.85 -3.02 -18.25
CA ASP A 41 -1.71 -1.66 -18.77
C ASP A 41 -2.59 -0.61 -18.06
N THR A 42 -3.40 -1.02 -17.08
CA THR A 42 -4.07 -0.04 -16.21
C THR A 42 -3.03 0.73 -15.41
N GLU A 43 -3.04 2.06 -15.54
CA GLU A 43 -2.16 3.01 -14.83
C GLU A 43 -2.41 3.06 -13.29
N ASP A 44 -3.06 2.05 -12.71
CA ASP A 44 -3.38 1.96 -11.28
C ASP A 44 -2.29 1.18 -10.51
N ASP A 45 -1.08 1.74 -10.49
CA ASP A 45 0.07 1.11 -9.83
C ASP A 45 0.02 1.23 -8.30
N GLU A 46 -0.80 2.11 -7.74
CA GLU A 46 -0.82 2.39 -6.29
C GLU A 46 -1.21 1.15 -5.45
N LEU A 47 -2.22 0.39 -5.88
CA LEU A 47 -2.57 -0.86 -5.19
C LEU A 47 -1.47 -1.92 -5.36
N ARG A 48 -0.76 -1.93 -6.49
CA ARG A 48 0.38 -2.83 -6.73
C ARG A 48 1.54 -2.50 -5.79
N TYR A 49 1.79 -1.22 -5.50
CA TYR A 49 2.75 -0.81 -4.48
C TYR A 49 2.38 -1.30 -3.08
N TYR A 50 1.09 -1.34 -2.72
CA TYR A 50 0.67 -1.95 -1.45
C TYR A 50 1.08 -3.44 -1.39
N LEU A 51 0.82 -4.21 -2.44
CA LEU A 51 1.22 -5.62 -2.49
C LEU A 51 2.74 -5.79 -2.46
N LEU A 52 3.49 -4.93 -3.16
CA LEU A 52 4.95 -4.91 -3.11
C LEU A 52 5.46 -4.63 -1.69
N MET A 53 4.86 -3.70 -0.94
CA MET A 53 5.22 -3.45 0.45
C MET A 53 4.99 -4.69 1.34
N ARG A 54 3.89 -5.43 1.13
CA ARG A 54 3.66 -6.72 1.81
C ARG A 54 4.74 -7.76 1.48
N LEU A 55 5.20 -7.79 0.24
CA LEU A 55 6.31 -8.65 -0.19
C LEU A 55 7.66 -8.22 0.42
N VAL A 56 7.91 -6.92 0.52
CA VAL A 56 9.09 -6.35 1.19
C VAL A 56 9.10 -6.73 2.66
N ASP A 57 7.96 -6.65 3.37
CA ASP A 57 7.86 -7.07 4.76
C ASP A 57 8.13 -8.59 4.92
N LYS A 58 7.58 -9.41 4.00
CA LYS A 58 7.89 -10.85 3.94
C LYS A 58 9.39 -11.06 3.73
N PHE A 59 10.00 -10.37 2.77
CA PHE A 59 11.44 -10.44 2.50
C PHE A 59 12.26 -10.08 3.75
N TYR A 60 11.93 -8.97 4.41
CA TYR A 60 12.62 -8.53 5.61
C TYR A 60 12.54 -9.58 6.74
N SER A 61 11.39 -10.24 6.90
CA SER A 61 11.22 -11.30 7.90
C SER A 61 12.15 -12.51 7.71
N PHE A 62 12.53 -12.81 6.46
CA PHE A 62 13.41 -13.93 6.12
C PHE A 62 14.89 -13.55 6.08
N HIS A 63 15.21 -12.34 5.62
CA HIS A 63 16.60 -11.94 5.33
C HIS A 63 17.15 -10.90 6.31
N ASN A 64 16.30 -10.32 7.18
CA ASN A 64 16.65 -9.28 8.14
C ASN A 64 17.35 -8.05 7.51
N ARG A 65 17.02 -7.79 6.24
CA ARG A 65 17.48 -6.65 5.44
C ARG A 65 16.43 -6.29 4.40
N TYR A 66 16.49 -5.08 3.86
CA TYR A 66 15.60 -4.68 2.77
C TYR A 66 16.13 -5.16 1.41
N PRO A 67 15.25 -5.42 0.44
CA PRO A 67 15.68 -5.77 -0.92
C PRO A 67 16.42 -4.58 -1.56
N GLY A 68 17.55 -4.87 -2.20
CA GLY A 68 18.41 -3.89 -2.85
C GLY A 68 19.12 -2.92 -1.91
N GLN A 69 19.18 -3.23 -0.61
CA GLN A 69 19.93 -2.43 0.36
C GLN A 69 21.43 -2.40 0.05
N SER A 70 21.97 -3.49 -0.49
CA SER A 70 23.34 -3.57 -1.01
C SER A 70 23.32 -3.52 -2.53
N HIS A 71 24.22 -2.73 -3.13
CA HIS A 71 24.26 -2.53 -4.59
C HIS A 71 24.60 -3.83 -5.34
N ASP A 72 25.41 -4.71 -4.74
CA ASP A 72 25.84 -5.97 -5.35
C ASP A 72 24.73 -7.05 -5.32
N GLU A 73 23.69 -6.86 -4.51
CA GLU A 73 22.64 -7.86 -4.27
C GLU A 73 21.33 -7.57 -5.03
N VAL A 74 21.23 -6.43 -5.73
CA VAL A 74 20.00 -5.96 -6.39
C VAL A 74 19.40 -7.01 -7.32
N GLU A 75 20.18 -7.57 -8.24
CA GLU A 75 19.68 -8.56 -9.22
C GLU A 75 19.25 -9.88 -8.56
N SER A 76 19.95 -10.29 -7.51
CA SER A 76 19.59 -11.47 -6.72
C SER A 76 18.27 -11.22 -5.98
N ASP A 77 18.11 -10.03 -5.38
CA ASP A 77 16.91 -9.66 -4.65
C ASP A 77 15.69 -9.50 -5.56
N VAL A 78 15.87 -8.95 -6.77
CA VAL A 78 14.83 -8.95 -7.80
C VAL A 78 14.37 -10.37 -8.12
N SER A 79 15.32 -11.29 -8.30
CA SER A 79 15.02 -12.70 -8.58
C SER A 79 14.24 -13.36 -7.43
N LEU A 80 14.61 -13.05 -6.18
CA LEU A 80 13.89 -13.52 -4.99
C LEU A 80 12.48 -12.96 -4.89
N LEU A 81 12.28 -11.65 -5.09
CA LEU A 81 10.95 -11.03 -5.07
C LEU A 81 10.06 -11.60 -6.18
N LYS A 82 10.60 -11.83 -7.39
CA LYS A 82 9.88 -12.53 -8.48
C LYS A 82 9.44 -13.93 -8.07
N SER A 83 10.28 -14.66 -7.32
CA SER A 83 9.91 -15.98 -6.81
C SER A 83 8.76 -15.94 -5.80
N TYR A 84 8.76 -14.97 -4.86
CA TYR A 84 7.65 -14.79 -3.91
C TYR A 84 6.35 -14.36 -4.60
N LEU A 85 6.45 -13.51 -5.62
CA LEU A 85 5.28 -13.14 -6.41
C LEU A 85 4.70 -14.35 -7.14
N LYS A 86 5.56 -15.20 -7.72
CA LYS A 86 5.13 -16.43 -8.40
C LYS A 86 4.44 -17.41 -7.45
N GLU A 87 4.91 -17.53 -6.21
CA GLU A 87 4.23 -18.32 -5.18
C GLU A 87 2.81 -17.81 -4.92
N ILE A 88 2.67 -16.49 -4.71
CA ILE A 88 1.37 -15.83 -4.47
C ILE A 88 0.43 -15.98 -5.68
N SER A 89 0.94 -15.78 -6.89
CA SER A 89 0.20 -15.98 -8.14
C SER A 89 -0.34 -17.40 -8.25
N ASN A 90 0.50 -18.40 -7.95
CA ASN A 90 0.10 -19.81 -8.00
C ASN A 90 -0.91 -20.17 -6.91
N GLU A 91 -0.74 -19.64 -5.69
CA GLU A 91 -1.65 -19.89 -4.56
C GLU A 91 -3.06 -19.36 -4.85
N PHE A 92 -3.16 -18.19 -5.48
CA PHE A 92 -4.44 -17.54 -5.73
C PHE A 92 -4.99 -17.72 -7.15
N GLY A 93 -4.23 -18.33 -8.06
CA GLY A 93 -4.64 -18.61 -9.43
C GLY A 93 -4.72 -17.37 -10.32
N SER A 94 -3.90 -16.35 -10.05
CA SER A 94 -3.86 -15.08 -10.81
C SER A 94 -2.50 -14.93 -11.50
N ASN A 95 -2.52 -14.83 -12.83
CA ASN A 95 -1.32 -14.59 -13.62
C ASN A 95 -1.03 -13.08 -13.69
N SER A 96 0.25 -12.72 -13.62
CA SER A 96 0.77 -11.38 -13.89
C SER A 96 0.13 -10.23 -13.08
N ILE A 97 0.42 -10.21 -11.79
CA ILE A 97 -0.18 -9.27 -10.83
C ILE A 97 0.58 -7.93 -10.82
N ILE A 98 1.89 -7.98 -11.04
CA ILE A 98 2.82 -6.85 -10.90
C ILE A 98 3.81 -6.89 -12.06
N LYS A 99 4.03 -5.74 -12.71
CA LYS A 99 5.03 -5.58 -13.77
C LYS A 99 6.44 -5.77 -13.22
N ASP A 100 7.31 -6.39 -14.02
CA ASP A 100 8.72 -6.58 -13.65
C ASP A 100 9.42 -5.27 -13.31
N ASP A 101 9.11 -4.18 -14.02
CA ASP A 101 9.67 -2.85 -13.78
C ASP A 101 9.42 -2.36 -12.34
N LEU A 102 8.23 -2.63 -11.78
CA LEU A 102 7.91 -2.23 -10.40
C LEU A 102 8.73 -3.02 -9.37
N ILE A 103 9.07 -4.28 -9.69
CA ILE A 103 9.93 -5.10 -8.83
C ILE A 103 11.36 -4.57 -8.85
N HIS A 104 11.87 -4.23 -10.04
CA HIS A 104 13.17 -3.58 -10.18
C HIS A 104 13.21 -2.24 -9.44
N GLU A 105 12.15 -1.43 -9.53
CA GLU A 105 12.05 -0.16 -8.80
C GLU A 105 12.05 -0.34 -7.28
N ILE A 106 11.36 -1.35 -6.75
CA ILE A 106 11.38 -1.65 -5.30
C ILE A 106 12.78 -2.01 -4.81
N CYS A 107 13.52 -2.85 -5.54
CA CYS A 107 14.91 -3.12 -5.21
C CYS A 107 15.79 -1.87 -5.36
N ARG A 108 15.54 -1.04 -6.39
CA ARG A 108 16.26 0.22 -6.58
C ARG A 108 16.06 1.20 -5.42
N TYR A 109 14.90 1.18 -4.74
CA TYR A 109 14.69 2.01 -3.54
C TYR A 109 15.61 1.61 -2.39
N GLY A 110 15.99 0.33 -2.28
CA GLY A 110 16.98 -0.14 -1.29
C GLY A 110 16.59 0.12 0.17
N GLY A 111 15.29 0.25 0.47
CA GLY A 111 14.81 0.64 1.80
C GLY A 111 15.05 2.11 2.19
N SER A 112 15.32 2.97 1.21
CA SER A 112 15.60 4.40 1.44
C SER A 112 14.36 5.17 1.90
N GLN A 113 14.58 6.19 2.75
CA GLN A 113 13.55 7.11 3.22
C GLN A 113 13.86 8.53 2.74
N LEU A 114 13.26 8.94 1.63
CA LEU A 114 13.48 10.26 1.06
C LEU A 114 12.79 11.34 1.90
N HIS A 115 13.49 12.45 2.13
CA HIS A 115 12.97 13.56 2.95
C HIS A 115 11.66 14.15 2.40
N SER A 116 11.58 14.37 1.08
CA SER A 116 10.39 14.94 0.43
C SER A 116 9.16 14.04 0.58
N ILE A 117 9.31 12.73 0.36
CA ILE A 117 8.24 11.74 0.51
C ILE A 117 7.80 11.66 1.98
N SER A 118 8.77 11.61 2.89
CA SER A 118 8.50 11.56 4.33
C SER A 118 7.76 12.80 4.82
N ALA A 119 8.16 14.00 4.36
CA ALA A 119 7.51 15.26 4.70
C ALA A 119 6.07 15.33 4.17
N PHE A 120 5.82 14.84 2.95
CA PHE A 120 4.48 14.77 2.39
C PHE A 120 3.56 13.86 3.22
N ILE A 121 4.00 12.62 3.48
CA ILE A 121 3.23 11.64 4.27
C ILE A 121 3.00 12.16 5.70
N ALA A 122 4.01 12.77 6.32
CA ALA A 122 3.89 13.36 7.65
C ALA A 122 2.84 14.47 7.70
N GLY A 123 2.75 15.32 6.66
CA GLY A 123 1.71 16.34 6.55
C GLY A 123 0.30 15.74 6.48
N CYS A 124 0.11 14.72 5.64
CA CYS A 124 -1.16 14.00 5.55
C CYS A 124 -1.53 13.34 6.89
N ALA A 125 -0.60 12.60 7.50
CA ALA A 125 -0.81 11.90 8.76
C ALA A 125 -1.11 12.88 9.92
N ALA A 126 -0.41 14.00 9.99
CA ALA A 126 -0.67 15.05 10.99
C ALA A 126 -2.09 15.61 10.87
N GLN A 127 -2.56 15.85 9.64
CA GLN A 127 -3.92 16.31 9.44
C GLN A 127 -4.95 15.25 9.83
N GLU A 128 -4.74 13.97 9.49
CA GLU A 128 -5.62 12.88 9.94
C GLU A 128 -5.68 12.77 11.47
N ALA A 129 -4.55 12.96 12.16
CA ALA A 129 -4.51 13.02 13.62
C ALA A 129 -5.34 14.19 14.16
N ILE A 130 -5.25 15.37 13.56
CA ILE A 130 -6.08 16.53 13.94
C ILE A 130 -7.58 16.23 13.75
N LYS A 131 -7.96 15.59 12.64
CA LYS A 131 -9.37 15.21 12.39
C LYS A 131 -9.91 14.30 13.49
N ILE A 132 -9.14 13.29 13.88
CA ILE A 132 -9.51 12.35 14.94
C ILE A 132 -9.61 13.07 16.29
N LEU A 133 -8.58 13.83 16.67
CA LEU A 133 -8.51 14.53 17.97
C LEU A 133 -9.63 15.55 18.14
N THR A 134 -9.95 16.29 17.09
CA THR A 134 -10.98 17.34 17.14
C THR A 134 -12.38 16.80 16.88
N SER A 135 -12.49 15.58 16.36
CA SER A 135 -13.73 15.05 15.78
C SER A 135 -14.36 16.00 14.75
N GLN A 136 -13.51 16.73 14.02
CA GLN A 136 -13.90 17.64 12.93
C GLN A 136 -13.37 17.09 11.61
N TYR A 137 -14.15 17.28 10.54
CA TYR A 137 -13.93 16.69 9.22
C TYR A 137 -14.07 15.15 9.20
N ILE A 138 -13.88 14.56 8.01
CA ILE A 138 -14.02 13.13 7.78
C ILE A 138 -12.60 12.54 7.62
N PRO A 139 -12.20 11.58 8.48
CA PRO A 139 -10.92 10.90 8.33
C PRO A 139 -10.93 9.95 7.13
N ILE A 140 -9.74 9.62 6.64
CA ILE A 140 -9.51 8.59 5.64
C ILE A 140 -10.01 7.24 6.18
N ASP A 141 -10.64 6.45 5.31
CA ASP A 141 -11.14 5.11 5.63
C ASP A 141 -10.13 4.07 5.13
N ASN A 142 -9.37 3.50 6.06
CA ASN A 142 -8.27 2.53 5.86
C ASN A 142 -7.00 3.10 5.22
N THR A 143 -6.68 2.70 3.99
CA THR A 143 -5.31 2.73 3.46
C THR A 143 -5.15 3.82 2.43
N PHE A 144 -4.22 4.73 2.68
CA PHE A 144 -3.82 5.79 1.76
C PHE A 144 -2.47 5.47 1.15
N VAL A 145 -2.41 5.45 -0.19
CA VAL A 145 -1.18 5.22 -0.95
C VAL A 145 -0.83 6.48 -1.72
N TYR A 146 0.43 6.88 -1.64
CA TYR A 146 0.99 7.98 -2.42
C TYR A 146 2.13 7.46 -3.29
N ASN A 147 2.00 7.66 -4.60
CA ASN A 147 3.04 7.38 -5.57
C ASN A 147 3.79 8.69 -5.88
N GLY A 148 5.00 8.82 -5.34
CA GLY A 148 5.84 10.00 -5.51
C GLY A 148 6.42 10.17 -6.92
N MET A 149 6.40 9.13 -7.76
CA MET A 149 6.91 9.21 -9.14
C MET A 149 5.90 9.85 -10.09
N THR A 150 4.63 9.52 -9.92
CA THR A 150 3.52 10.05 -10.74
C THR A 150 2.76 11.19 -10.05
N CYS A 151 3.08 11.47 -8.78
CA CYS A 151 2.34 12.42 -7.93
C CYS A 151 0.85 12.06 -7.77
N VAL A 152 0.52 10.77 -7.81
CA VAL A 152 -0.85 10.26 -7.66
C VAL A 152 -1.07 9.74 -6.24
N THR A 153 -2.28 9.99 -5.71
CA THR A 153 -2.72 9.45 -4.42
C THR A 153 -4.00 8.68 -4.59
N LYS A 154 -4.12 7.52 -3.93
CA LYS A 154 -5.36 6.73 -3.89
C LYS A 154 -5.66 6.23 -2.49
N THR A 155 -6.94 6.00 -2.23
CA THR A 155 -7.44 5.46 -0.96
C THR A 155 -8.18 4.16 -1.23
N TYR A 156 -7.87 3.14 -0.44
CA TYR A 156 -8.43 1.80 -0.57
C TYR A 156 -9.02 1.34 0.76
N LYS A 157 -10.16 0.66 0.67
CA LYS A 157 -10.78 -0.04 1.80
C LYS A 157 -10.34 -1.50 1.80
N LEU A 158 -9.23 -1.76 2.47
CA LEU A 158 -8.61 -3.09 2.54
C LEU A 158 -9.21 -3.99 3.65
#